data_AF-A0A8J4PJP8-F1
#
_entry.id   AF-A0A8J4PJP8-F1
#
_cell.length_a   1.000
_cell.length_b   1.000
_cell.length_c   1.000
_cell.angle_alpha   90.00
_cell.angle_beta   90.00
_cell.angle_gamma   90.00
#
_symmetry.space_group_name_H-M   'P 1'
#
loop_
_entity.id
_entity.type
_entity.pdbx_description
1 polymer ?
#
loop_
_entity_poly.entity_id
_entity_poly.type
_entity_poly.pdbx_seq_one_letter_code
_entity_poly.pdbx_strand_id
1 'polypeptide(L)'
;MEDIISKLPSNIKYQILNQLNKDTAATEGQPQPATNQIRNIISQEYLIDLCSDIKSEHLSFFTKDRLHQLEYDGYFVVDDFLNDRDFVERVHNESVKQYQDQLLKPASMNKGADRWHDKQIRGDSILWIHRDPLKNNSNELNRPGVEIYESIPNVNKLLDRLDDIKNELDLVVPSFKVQKSQTQLAVYPSGGKYVKHRDSFFSNDQLNQRRITMIYYSNLNWTKGDGGELRLYTYNKNRKDLNANDKEQDHYIDIDPKADRLLIFLSPFMEHEVLECIKEPRVAITTWIY
;
A
#
# COMPACT_ATOMS: atom_id res chain seq x y z
N MET A 1 16.86 -16.59 4.12
CA MET A 1 16.20 -15.28 4.30
C MET A 1 16.97 -14.41 5.31
N GLU A 2 17.43 -14.97 6.44
CA GLU A 2 18.25 -14.25 7.43
C GLU A 2 19.52 -13.56 6.87
N ASP A 3 20.26 -14.20 5.95
CA ASP A 3 21.50 -13.64 5.37
C ASP A 3 21.26 -12.47 4.38
N ILE A 4 20.04 -12.34 3.83
CA ILE A 4 19.68 -11.24 2.93
C ILE A 4 19.25 -10.03 3.75
N ILE A 5 18.47 -10.25 4.81
CA ILE A 5 17.92 -9.17 5.64
C ILE A 5 19.01 -8.47 6.45
N SER A 6 20.00 -9.21 6.95
CA SER A 6 21.12 -8.63 7.70
C SER A 6 21.89 -7.58 6.90
N LYS A 7 21.92 -7.71 5.57
CA LYS A 7 22.61 -6.84 4.61
C LYS A 7 21.77 -5.63 4.15
N LEU A 8 20.50 -5.55 4.53
CA LEU A 8 19.64 -4.43 4.14
C LEU A 8 20.00 -3.12 4.88
N PRO A 9 19.92 -1.96 4.21
CA PRO A 9 19.95 -0.65 4.85
C PRO A 9 18.90 -0.52 5.97
N SER A 10 19.22 0.21 7.04
CA SER A 10 18.36 0.30 8.24
C SER A 10 16.94 0.77 7.92
N ASN A 11 16.77 1.73 7.02
CA ASN A 11 15.46 2.16 6.54
C ASN A 11 14.68 1.04 5.83
N ILE A 12 15.32 0.19 5.02
CA ILE A 12 14.61 -0.95 4.42
C ILE A 12 14.22 -1.99 5.48
N LYS A 13 15.07 -2.22 6.49
CA LYS A 13 14.74 -3.08 7.64
C LYS A 13 13.55 -2.55 8.44
N TYR A 14 13.41 -1.23 8.57
CA TYR A 14 12.22 -0.63 9.20
C TYR A 14 10.95 -0.84 8.36
N GLN A 15 11.11 -0.86 7.03
CA GLN A 15 10.02 -1.08 6.07
C GLN A 15 9.56 -2.54 6.07
N ILE A 16 10.49 -3.49 6.10
CA ILE A 16 10.25 -4.94 6.06
C ILE A 16 10.17 -5.44 7.51
N LEU A 17 8.95 -5.58 8.01
CA LEU A 17 8.70 -5.82 9.43
C LEU A 17 8.89 -7.30 9.78
N ASN A 18 9.73 -7.55 10.78
CA ASN A 18 9.95 -8.81 11.49
C ASN A 18 10.00 -10.11 10.67
N GLN A 19 11.05 -10.28 9.87
CA GLN A 19 11.73 -11.59 9.79
C GLN A 19 12.85 -11.74 10.83
N LEU A 20 13.12 -10.70 11.62
CA LEU A 20 14.14 -10.70 12.67
C LEU A 20 13.71 -11.39 13.97
N ASN A 21 12.44 -11.76 14.14
CA ASN A 21 11.89 -12.18 15.45
C ASN A 21 11.33 -13.61 15.50
N LYS A 22 11.36 -14.40 14.41
CA LYS A 22 10.76 -15.76 14.42
C LYS A 22 11.74 -16.91 14.67
N ASP A 23 13.05 -16.69 14.64
CA ASP A 23 14.04 -17.78 14.80
C ASP A 23 14.81 -17.81 16.14
N THR A 24 14.45 -16.99 17.14
CA THR A 24 15.12 -17.01 18.47
C THR A 24 14.31 -17.68 19.59
N ALA A 25 13.20 -18.35 19.28
CA ALA A 25 12.41 -19.10 20.26
C ALA A 25 12.75 -20.61 20.27
N ALA A 26 14.02 -20.96 20.45
CA ALA A 26 14.42 -22.33 20.85
C ALA A 26 15.87 -22.37 21.34
N THR A 27 16.11 -21.97 22.60
CA THR A 27 17.10 -22.60 23.52
C THR A 27 17.12 -21.83 24.85
N GLU A 28 16.71 -22.50 25.92
CA GLU A 28 16.81 -22.02 27.31
C GLU A 28 18.29 -21.99 27.76
N GLY A 29 18.69 -20.92 28.46
CA GLY A 29 19.77 -21.03 29.45
C GLY A 29 21.09 -20.27 29.24
N GLN A 30 21.17 -19.20 28.44
CA GLN A 30 22.34 -18.30 28.48
C GLN A 30 21.97 -16.81 28.52
N PRO A 31 22.80 -15.94 29.16
CA PRO A 31 22.56 -14.51 29.17
C PRO A 31 22.69 -13.98 27.74
N GLN A 32 21.59 -13.48 27.16
CA GLN A 32 21.62 -12.90 25.83
C GLN A 32 22.54 -11.67 25.80
N PRO A 33 23.47 -11.55 24.84
CA PRO A 33 24.11 -10.26 24.57
C PRO A 33 23.02 -9.30 24.10
N ALA A 34 23.12 -8.02 24.49
CA ALA A 34 22.15 -6.99 24.15
C ALA A 34 21.85 -6.99 22.65
N THR A 35 20.77 -7.68 22.26
CA THR A 35 20.26 -7.63 20.90
C THR A 35 19.83 -6.19 20.70
N ASN A 36 20.46 -5.48 19.77
CA ASN A 36 19.96 -4.23 19.21
C ASN A 36 18.61 -4.54 18.54
N GLN A 37 17.57 -4.71 19.36
CA GLN A 37 16.19 -4.73 18.92
C GLN A 37 15.99 -3.39 18.22
N ILE A 38 15.85 -3.43 16.91
CA ILE A 38 15.41 -2.28 16.13
C ILE A 38 13.94 -2.08 16.50
N ARG A 39 13.70 -1.45 17.64
CA ARG A 39 12.38 -1.02 18.06
C ARG A 39 12.03 0.14 17.15
N ASN A 40 10.94 0.00 16.39
CA ASN A 40 10.22 1.14 15.84
C ASN A 40 9.68 1.95 17.04
N ILE A 41 10.55 2.77 17.63
CA ILE A 41 10.13 3.72 18.65
C ILE A 41 9.28 4.74 17.90
N ILE A 42 7.97 4.69 18.15
CA ILE A 42 7.02 5.75 17.79
C ILE A 42 7.53 6.99 18.52
N SER A 43 8.36 7.78 17.85
CA SER A 43 8.82 9.05 18.40
C SER A 43 7.66 10.03 18.27
N GLN A 44 6.90 10.16 19.36
CA GLN A 44 5.78 11.11 19.58
C GLN A 44 4.43 10.76 18.93
N GLU A 45 3.39 11.15 19.66
CA GLU A 45 1.95 10.85 19.57
C GLU A 45 1.28 11.30 18.25
N TYR A 46 1.77 10.81 17.10
CA TYR A 46 1.11 11.07 15.83
C TYR A 46 0.03 10.02 15.56
N LEU A 47 -1.22 10.43 15.69
CA LEU A 47 -2.41 9.68 15.28
C LEU A 47 -3.09 10.42 14.13
N ILE A 48 -3.61 9.66 13.17
CA ILE A 48 -4.46 10.18 12.11
C ILE A 48 -5.88 10.26 12.68
N ASP A 49 -6.36 11.49 12.87
CA ASP A 49 -7.73 11.80 13.28
C ASP A 49 -8.59 12.03 12.04
N LEU A 50 -9.62 11.20 11.86
CA LEU A 50 -10.57 11.21 10.75
C LEU A 50 -12.01 11.49 11.23
N CYS A 51 -12.24 11.51 12.54
CA CYS A 51 -13.57 11.57 13.12
C CYS A 51 -13.86 12.91 13.82
N SER A 52 -12.83 13.65 14.27
CA SER A 52 -13.01 14.96 14.88
C SER A 52 -13.27 16.05 13.83
N ASP A 53 -14.15 17.00 14.16
CA ASP A 53 -14.41 18.21 13.38
C ASP A 53 -14.78 17.99 11.89
N ILE A 54 -15.37 16.84 11.57
CA ILE A 54 -15.73 16.50 10.19
C ILE A 54 -16.80 17.43 9.60
N LYS A 55 -16.67 17.75 8.32
CA LYS A 55 -17.66 18.50 7.53
C LYS A 55 -18.65 17.54 6.90
N SER A 56 -19.71 17.23 7.66
CA SER A 56 -20.70 16.23 7.28
C SER A 56 -21.46 16.59 5.99
N GLU A 57 -21.51 17.87 5.63
CA GLU A 57 -22.09 18.38 4.39
C GLU A 57 -21.34 17.96 3.11
N HIS A 58 -20.10 17.49 3.24
CA HIS A 58 -19.27 17.04 2.12
C HIS A 58 -19.20 15.51 1.98
N LEU A 59 -19.85 14.75 2.87
CA LEU A 59 -19.86 13.29 2.83
C LEU A 59 -20.55 12.77 1.56
N SER A 60 -19.88 11.87 0.84
CA SER A 60 -20.37 11.20 -0.36
C SER A 60 -19.88 9.74 -0.39
N PHE A 61 -18.61 9.50 -0.73
CA PHE A 61 -17.99 8.19 -0.64
C PHE A 61 -17.71 7.81 0.82
N PHE A 62 -17.22 8.74 1.63
CA PHE A 62 -17.08 8.54 3.05
C PHE A 62 -18.43 8.70 3.74
N THR A 63 -18.69 7.79 4.67
CA THR A 63 -19.74 7.92 5.68
C THR A 63 -19.07 8.08 7.03
N LYS A 64 -19.83 8.51 8.05
CA LYS A 64 -19.31 8.55 9.43
C LYS A 64 -18.79 7.18 9.86
N ASP A 65 -19.50 6.11 9.50
CA ASP A 65 -19.10 4.73 9.82
C ASP A 65 -17.80 4.34 9.12
N ARG A 66 -17.60 4.71 7.84
CA ARG A 66 -16.35 4.42 7.12
C ARG A 66 -15.16 5.20 7.69
N LEU A 67 -15.35 6.46 8.07
CA LEU A 67 -14.30 7.25 8.73
C LEU A 67 -13.94 6.64 10.09
N HIS A 68 -14.96 6.29 10.88
CA HIS A 68 -14.77 5.62 12.17
C HIS A 68 -14.06 4.27 11.99
N GLN A 69 -14.49 3.46 11.02
CA GLN A 69 -13.85 2.18 10.73
C GLN A 69 -12.39 2.37 10.31
N LEU A 70 -12.10 3.33 9.42
CA LEU A 70 -10.73 3.60 8.99
C LEU A 70 -9.84 4.08 10.15
N GLU A 71 -10.35 4.94 11.03
CA GLU A 71 -9.60 5.42 12.19
C GLU A 71 -9.37 4.31 13.22
N TYR A 72 -10.43 3.57 13.54
CA TYR A 72 -10.48 2.64 14.66
C TYR A 72 -9.92 1.25 14.31
N ASP A 73 -10.36 0.67 13.21
CA ASP A 73 -9.89 -0.64 12.71
C ASP A 73 -8.65 -0.50 11.83
N GLY A 74 -8.40 0.69 11.29
CA GLY A 74 -7.22 0.98 10.46
C GLY A 74 -7.41 0.69 8.98
N TYR A 75 -8.55 0.09 8.59
CA TYR A 75 -8.87 -0.24 7.20
C TYR A 75 -10.37 -0.44 6.97
N PHE A 76 -10.78 -0.40 5.70
CA PHE A 76 -12.06 -0.96 5.25
C PHE A 76 -11.97 -1.44 3.80
N VAL A 77 -12.95 -2.25 3.39
CA VAL A 77 -13.06 -2.81 2.05
C VAL A 77 -14.38 -2.36 1.42
N VAL A 78 -14.32 -1.97 0.15
CA VAL A 78 -15.48 -1.70 -0.69
C VAL A 78 -15.45 -2.67 -1.86
N ASP A 79 -16.44 -3.56 -1.91
CA ASP A 79 -16.68 -4.40 -3.08
C ASP A 79 -17.61 -3.67 -4.05
N ASP A 80 -17.57 -4.06 -5.32
CA ASP A 80 -18.36 -3.48 -6.41
C ASP A 80 -18.20 -1.95 -6.49
N PHE A 81 -16.96 -1.46 -6.37
CA PHE A 81 -16.65 -0.03 -6.26
C PHE A 81 -17.11 0.77 -7.49
N LEU A 82 -16.81 0.27 -8.68
CA LEU A 82 -17.25 0.85 -9.95
C LEU A 82 -18.63 0.32 -10.35
N ASN A 83 -18.93 -0.93 -9.98
CA ASN A 83 -20.17 -1.65 -10.31
C ASN A 83 -20.49 -1.62 -11.82
N ASP A 84 -19.45 -1.65 -12.65
CA ASP A 84 -19.51 -1.67 -14.11
C ASP A 84 -18.50 -2.71 -14.61
N ARG A 85 -18.99 -3.92 -14.85
CA ARG A 85 -18.16 -5.06 -15.23
C ARG A 85 -17.33 -4.78 -16.49
N ASP A 86 -17.92 -4.15 -17.49
CA ASP A 86 -17.24 -3.88 -18.75
C ASP A 86 -16.13 -2.83 -18.54
N PHE A 87 -16.36 -1.85 -17.66
CA PHE A 87 -15.34 -0.88 -17.29
C PHE A 87 -14.20 -1.52 -16.49
N VAL A 88 -14.50 -2.39 -15.53
CA VAL A 88 -13.51 -3.15 -14.76
C VAL A 88 -12.64 -4.01 -15.68
N GLU A 89 -13.25 -4.67 -16.68
CA GLU A 89 -12.52 -5.44 -17.69
C GLU A 89 -11.61 -4.57 -18.55
N ARG A 90 -12.07 -3.39 -18.98
CA ARG A 90 -11.20 -2.44 -19.71
C ARG A 90 -10.02 -1.96 -18.87
N VAL A 91 -10.21 -1.67 -17.59
CA VAL A 91 -9.13 -1.33 -16.65
C VAL A 91 -8.13 -2.47 -16.53
N HIS A 92 -8.61 -3.72 -16.40
CA HIS A 92 -7.76 -4.90 -16.35
C HIS A 92 -6.92 -5.05 -17.64
N ASN A 93 -7.59 -5.00 -18.79
CA ASN A 93 -6.95 -5.20 -20.09
C ASN A 93 -5.89 -4.13 -20.38
N GLU A 94 -6.15 -2.86 -20.06
CA GLU A 94 -5.14 -1.80 -20.16
C GLU A 94 -3.94 -2.08 -19.25
N SER A 95 -4.18 -2.46 -17.99
CA SER A 95 -3.13 -2.74 -17.02
C SER A 95 -2.24 -3.91 -17.44
N VAL A 96 -2.85 -5.00 -17.93
CA VAL A 96 -2.14 -6.18 -18.45
C VAL A 96 -1.39 -5.83 -19.73
N LYS A 97 -1.98 -5.01 -20.61
CA LYS A 97 -1.31 -4.55 -21.84
C LYS A 97 -0.02 -3.77 -21.52
N GLN A 98 -0.03 -2.87 -20.54
CA GLN A 98 1.19 -2.16 -20.11
C GLN A 98 2.30 -3.14 -19.67
N TYR A 99 1.92 -4.25 -19.01
CA TYR A 99 2.86 -5.29 -18.60
C TYR A 99 3.40 -6.09 -19.78
N GLN A 100 2.53 -6.50 -20.71
CA GLN A 100 2.89 -7.23 -21.93
C GLN A 100 3.80 -6.41 -22.86
N ASP A 101 3.55 -5.11 -22.95
CA ASP A 101 4.37 -4.16 -23.72
C ASP A 101 5.69 -3.79 -23.00
N GLN A 102 6.00 -4.44 -21.87
CA GLN A 102 7.23 -4.27 -21.09
C GLN A 102 7.46 -2.83 -20.56
N LEU A 103 6.37 -2.09 -20.35
CA LEU A 103 6.44 -0.71 -19.83
C LEU A 103 6.61 -0.67 -18.30
N LEU A 104 6.29 -1.77 -17.61
CA LEU A 104 6.54 -1.92 -16.18
C LEU A 104 7.98 -2.37 -15.92
N LYS A 105 8.60 -1.82 -14.89
CA LYS A 105 9.97 -2.18 -14.46
C LYS A 105 9.91 -3.10 -13.24
N PRO A 106 10.80 -4.11 -13.11
CA PRO A 106 10.92 -4.89 -11.89
C PRO A 106 11.06 -3.96 -10.69
N ALA A 107 10.27 -4.21 -9.65
CA ALA A 107 10.24 -3.31 -8.52
C ALA A 107 11.54 -3.36 -7.73
N SER A 108 11.87 -2.23 -7.11
CA SER A 108 12.99 -2.08 -6.19
C SER A 108 12.52 -1.43 -4.89
N MET A 109 13.29 -1.66 -3.83
CA MET A 109 13.15 -0.93 -2.58
C MET A 109 14.11 0.27 -2.58
N ASN A 110 13.71 1.37 -1.94
CA ASN A 110 14.43 2.66 -1.85
C ASN A 110 14.61 3.46 -3.16
N LYS A 111 15.18 4.66 -3.02
CA LYS A 111 15.53 5.59 -4.12
C LYS A 111 17.05 5.73 -4.24
N GLY A 112 17.53 6.07 -5.44
CA GLY A 112 18.94 6.43 -5.66
C GLY A 112 19.91 5.25 -5.62
N ALA A 113 21.11 5.48 -5.07
CA ALA A 113 22.20 4.51 -5.01
C ALA A 113 21.91 3.30 -4.09
N ASP A 114 20.95 3.43 -3.17
CA ASP A 114 20.57 2.37 -2.22
C ASP A 114 19.41 1.49 -2.73
N ARG A 115 19.18 1.46 -4.06
CA ARG A 115 18.13 0.64 -4.67
C ARG A 115 18.45 -0.84 -4.51
N TRP A 116 17.61 -1.54 -3.75
CA TRP A 116 17.73 -2.97 -3.56
C TRP A 116 16.72 -3.70 -4.45
N HIS A 117 17.24 -4.56 -5.34
CA HIS A 117 16.44 -5.39 -6.25
C HIS A 117 16.53 -6.83 -5.75
N ASP A 118 15.49 -7.29 -5.06
CA ASP A 118 15.42 -8.66 -4.60
C ASP A 118 14.00 -9.21 -4.72
N LYS A 119 13.86 -10.18 -5.62
CA LYS A 119 12.60 -10.87 -5.88
C LYS A 119 12.09 -11.66 -4.68
N GLN A 120 12.95 -11.96 -3.69
CA GLN A 120 12.53 -12.58 -2.44
C GLN A 120 11.79 -11.60 -1.53
N ILE A 121 12.06 -10.29 -1.66
CA ILE A 121 11.39 -9.21 -0.92
C ILE A 121 10.11 -8.80 -1.65
N ARG A 122 10.21 -8.46 -2.93
CA ARG A 122 9.05 -8.13 -3.76
C ARG A 122 9.24 -8.60 -5.20
N GLY A 123 8.28 -9.37 -5.69
CA GLY A 123 8.33 -10.06 -6.98
C GLY A 123 7.51 -9.39 -8.09
N ASP A 124 7.04 -8.16 -7.89
CA ASP A 124 6.23 -7.43 -8.86
C ASP A 124 7.04 -6.59 -9.86
N SER A 125 6.42 -6.31 -11.00
CA SER A 125 6.79 -5.21 -11.86
C SER A 125 5.85 -4.04 -11.63
N ILE A 126 6.37 -2.80 -11.67
CA ILE A 126 5.61 -1.58 -11.40
C ILE A 126 5.75 -0.53 -12.48
N LEU A 127 4.72 0.30 -12.60
CA LEU A 127 4.71 1.54 -13.36
C LEU A 127 4.19 2.67 -12.46
N TRP A 128 4.97 3.73 -12.31
CA TRP A 128 4.53 4.96 -11.66
C TRP A 128 3.66 5.75 -12.64
N ILE A 129 2.40 5.97 -12.29
CA ILE A 129 1.47 6.75 -13.10
C ILE A 129 1.40 8.14 -12.49
N HIS A 130 1.78 9.13 -13.29
CA HIS A 130 1.76 10.52 -12.92
C HIS A 130 0.57 11.22 -13.59
N ARG A 131 -0.25 11.90 -12.78
CA ARG A 131 -1.52 12.52 -13.19
C ARG A 131 -1.36 13.87 -13.89
N ASP A 132 -0.17 14.48 -13.82
CA ASP A 132 0.15 15.73 -14.51
C ASP A 132 1.08 15.40 -15.69
N PRO A 133 0.56 15.34 -16.94
CA PRO A 133 1.36 15.01 -18.11
C PRO A 133 2.53 15.98 -18.35
N LEU A 134 2.43 17.22 -17.83
CA LEU A 134 3.43 18.28 -17.98
C LEU A 134 4.53 18.23 -16.91
N LYS A 135 4.26 17.65 -15.73
CA LYS A 135 5.29 17.39 -14.70
C LYS A 135 6.04 16.07 -14.91
N ASN A 136 5.71 15.33 -15.97
CA ASN A 136 6.35 14.06 -16.30
C ASN A 136 7.78 14.20 -16.81
N ASN A 137 8.35 15.40 -16.87
CA ASN A 137 9.76 15.59 -17.15
C ASN A 137 10.29 16.91 -16.59
N SER A 138 11.33 16.83 -15.76
CA SER A 138 12.27 17.96 -15.68
C SER A 138 13.73 17.55 -15.80
N ASN A 139 14.08 16.32 -16.24
CA ASN A 139 15.48 15.97 -16.56
C ASN A 139 15.73 14.77 -17.50
N GLU A 140 14.73 14.10 -18.08
CA GLU A 140 14.98 13.06 -19.09
C GLU A 140 14.39 13.46 -20.45
N LEU A 141 15.25 13.51 -21.48
CA LEU A 141 14.97 14.08 -22.80
C LEU A 141 14.06 13.22 -23.71
N ASN A 142 13.28 12.29 -23.15
CA ASN A 142 12.34 11.45 -23.89
C ASN A 142 10.93 11.62 -23.32
N ARG A 143 9.89 11.53 -24.16
CA ARG A 143 8.48 11.84 -23.83
C ARG A 143 7.60 10.61 -23.49
N PRO A 144 7.95 9.67 -22.60
CA PRO A 144 7.07 8.52 -22.33
C PRO A 144 5.82 8.89 -21.52
N GLY A 145 5.78 10.06 -20.87
CA GLY A 145 4.67 10.43 -19.96
C GLY A 145 3.33 10.69 -20.64
N VAL A 146 3.32 11.25 -21.85
CA VAL A 146 2.07 11.53 -22.61
C VAL A 146 1.55 10.27 -23.27
N GLU A 147 2.44 9.48 -23.88
CA GLU A 147 2.09 8.21 -24.54
C GLU A 147 1.49 7.22 -23.55
N ILE A 148 2.05 7.10 -22.34
CA ILE A 148 1.48 6.26 -21.29
C ILE A 148 0.09 6.74 -20.94
N TYR A 149 -0.09 8.04 -20.64
CA TYR A 149 -1.38 8.61 -20.28
C TYR A 149 -2.45 8.32 -21.33
N GLU A 150 -2.15 8.52 -22.62
CA GLU A 150 -3.08 8.24 -23.72
C GLU A 150 -3.37 6.75 -23.92
N SER A 151 -2.44 5.86 -23.53
CA SER A 151 -2.59 4.41 -23.68
C SER A 151 -3.41 3.73 -22.57
N ILE A 152 -3.79 4.46 -21.51
CA ILE A 152 -4.53 3.93 -20.34
C ILE A 152 -5.80 4.74 -19.98
N PRO A 153 -6.67 5.11 -20.95
CA PRO A 153 -7.78 6.01 -20.68
C PRO A 153 -8.78 5.48 -19.64
N ASN A 154 -8.98 4.16 -19.52
CA ASN A 154 -9.87 3.59 -18.51
C ASN A 154 -9.21 3.56 -17.13
N VAL A 155 -7.91 3.27 -17.04
CA VAL A 155 -7.16 3.45 -15.78
C VAL A 155 -7.21 4.91 -15.34
N ASN A 156 -7.04 5.89 -16.24
CA ASN A 156 -7.14 7.31 -15.89
C ASN A 156 -8.50 7.68 -15.31
N LYS A 157 -9.60 7.15 -15.87
CA LYS A 157 -10.94 7.34 -15.32
C LYS A 157 -11.10 6.71 -13.93
N LEU A 158 -10.51 5.54 -13.68
CA LEU A 158 -10.44 4.99 -12.32
C LEU A 158 -9.68 5.95 -11.39
N LEU A 159 -8.55 6.50 -11.84
CA LEU A 159 -7.77 7.44 -11.04
C LEU A 159 -8.52 8.75 -10.78
N ASP A 160 -9.38 9.21 -11.69
CA ASP A 160 -10.30 10.32 -11.42
C ASP A 160 -11.22 10.00 -10.23
N ARG A 161 -11.78 8.78 -10.17
CA ARG A 161 -12.61 8.33 -9.03
C ARG A 161 -11.83 8.24 -7.73
N LEU A 162 -10.57 7.82 -7.76
CA LEU A 162 -9.71 7.81 -6.57
C LEU A 162 -9.31 9.23 -6.14
N ASP A 163 -9.10 10.14 -7.09
CA ASP A 163 -8.86 11.56 -6.80
C ASP A 163 -10.10 12.23 -6.20
N ASP A 164 -11.32 11.86 -6.63
CA ASP A 164 -12.56 12.33 -6.01
C ASP A 164 -12.62 11.93 -4.53
N ILE A 165 -12.28 10.68 -4.18
CA ILE A 165 -12.19 10.21 -2.78
C ILE A 165 -11.17 11.03 -1.99
N LYS A 166 -9.99 11.26 -2.57
CA LYS A 166 -8.94 12.07 -1.95
C LYS A 166 -9.39 13.53 -1.74
N ASN A 167 -10.07 14.13 -2.71
CA ASN A 167 -10.58 15.50 -2.60
C ASN A 167 -11.72 15.59 -1.58
N GLU A 168 -12.61 14.58 -1.54
CA GLU A 168 -13.63 14.47 -0.50
C GLU A 168 -13.01 14.38 0.89
N LEU A 169 -11.96 13.58 1.08
CA LEU A 169 -11.25 13.47 2.35
C LEU A 169 -10.74 14.83 2.85
N ASP A 170 -10.15 15.64 1.97
CA ASP A 170 -9.63 16.97 2.33
C ASP A 170 -10.75 17.95 2.73
N LEU A 171 -11.92 17.83 2.10
CA LEU A 171 -13.11 18.62 2.43
C LEU A 171 -13.78 18.16 3.73
N VAL A 172 -13.93 16.84 3.90
CA VAL A 172 -14.60 16.21 5.04
C VAL A 172 -13.74 16.30 6.29
N VAL A 173 -12.43 16.16 6.18
CA VAL A 173 -11.47 16.17 7.29
C VAL A 173 -10.43 17.29 7.06
N PRO A 174 -10.76 18.58 7.29
CA PRO A 174 -9.85 19.70 7.00
C PRO A 174 -8.52 19.66 7.79
N SER A 175 -8.50 18.96 8.93
CA SER A 175 -7.29 18.71 9.72
C SER A 175 -6.31 17.77 9.01
N PHE A 176 -6.78 16.94 8.08
CA PHE A 176 -5.94 16.02 7.32
C PHE A 176 -5.00 16.76 6.37
N LYS A 177 -5.41 17.86 5.72
CA LYS A 177 -4.53 18.69 4.86
C LYS A 177 -3.77 17.86 3.81
N VAL A 178 -4.49 17.33 2.83
CA VAL A 178 -3.90 16.54 1.74
C VAL A 178 -2.82 17.34 1.02
N GLN A 179 -1.62 16.77 0.86
CA GLN A 179 -0.52 17.43 0.15
C GLN A 179 -0.43 17.01 -1.31
N LYS A 180 -0.51 15.70 -1.56
CA LYS A 180 -0.36 15.09 -2.89
C LYS A 180 -0.85 13.65 -2.89
N SER A 181 -0.93 13.07 -4.08
CA SER A 181 -1.08 11.63 -4.27
C SER A 181 0.05 11.07 -5.15
N GLN A 182 0.31 9.76 -5.02
CA GLN A 182 1.17 9.02 -5.94
C GLN A 182 0.49 7.71 -6.33
N THR A 183 0.54 7.37 -7.61
CA THR A 183 -0.08 6.15 -8.13
C THR A 183 0.95 5.18 -8.68
N GLN A 184 0.81 3.91 -8.32
CA GLN A 184 1.59 2.80 -8.84
C GLN A 184 0.65 1.72 -9.37
N LEU A 185 0.81 1.37 -10.64
CA LEU A 185 0.32 0.11 -11.19
C LEU A 185 1.34 -0.98 -10.86
N ALA A 186 0.89 -2.08 -10.27
CA ALA A 186 1.71 -3.25 -9.96
C ALA A 186 1.12 -4.51 -10.60
N VAL A 187 1.99 -5.33 -11.18
CA VAL A 187 1.65 -6.64 -11.75
C VAL A 187 2.59 -7.69 -11.18
N TYR A 188 2.02 -8.69 -10.53
CA TYR A 188 2.72 -9.85 -10.00
C TYR A 188 2.55 -11.02 -10.98
N PRO A 189 3.64 -11.64 -11.44
CA PRO A 189 3.60 -12.92 -12.15
C PRO A 189 3.39 -14.07 -11.15
N SER A 190 3.27 -15.30 -11.66
CA SER A 190 3.24 -16.52 -10.85
C SER A 190 4.48 -16.62 -9.97
N GLY A 191 4.31 -17.01 -8.72
CA GLY A 191 5.33 -17.00 -7.66
C GLY A 191 5.64 -15.61 -7.09
N GLY A 192 5.08 -14.54 -7.66
CA GLY A 192 5.24 -13.18 -7.17
C GLY A 192 4.64 -13.02 -5.77
N LYS A 193 5.35 -12.30 -4.88
CA LYS A 193 4.92 -11.98 -3.52
C LYS A 193 5.51 -10.67 -3.06
N TYR A 194 5.07 -10.17 -1.91
CA TYR A 194 5.67 -9.02 -1.25
C TYR A 194 5.70 -9.26 0.26
N VAL A 195 6.89 -9.34 0.86
CA VAL A 195 7.05 -9.67 2.28
C VAL A 195 6.40 -8.63 3.21
N LYS A 196 6.09 -9.06 4.44
CA LYS A 196 5.49 -8.19 5.47
C LYS A 196 6.19 -6.82 5.58
N HIS A 197 5.41 -5.75 5.42
CA HIS A 197 5.92 -4.38 5.40
C HIS A 197 4.87 -3.32 5.77
N ARG A 198 5.32 -2.07 5.87
CA ARG A 198 4.47 -0.86 5.84
C ARG A 198 4.80 -0.01 4.61
N ASP A 199 3.79 0.68 4.12
CA ASP A 199 3.92 1.60 2.98
C ASP A 199 4.63 2.91 3.34
N SER A 200 4.54 3.29 4.62
CA SER A 200 5.10 4.53 5.14
C SER A 200 6.17 4.28 6.18
N PHE A 201 6.99 5.30 6.38
CA PHE A 201 7.97 5.38 7.46
C PHE A 201 7.60 6.49 8.40
N PHE A 202 7.84 6.29 9.68
CA PHE A 202 7.87 7.40 10.62
C PHE A 202 9.12 8.24 10.36
N SER A 203 8.90 9.45 9.86
CA SER A 203 9.91 10.51 9.72
C SER A 203 9.45 11.76 10.47
N ASN A 204 10.35 12.72 10.67
CA ASN A 204 10.00 14.01 11.27
C ASN A 204 9.15 14.89 10.33
N ASP A 205 9.00 14.50 9.07
CA ASP A 205 8.22 15.22 8.06
C ASP A 205 6.91 14.47 7.77
N GLN A 206 5.95 14.64 8.68
CA GLN A 206 4.65 13.95 8.65
C GLN A 206 3.82 14.28 7.40
N LEU A 207 3.95 15.49 6.86
CA LEU A 207 3.22 15.93 5.67
C LEU A 207 3.75 15.31 4.37
N ASN A 208 4.98 14.78 4.37
CA ASN A 208 5.56 14.08 3.24
C ASN A 208 5.55 12.56 3.39
N GLN A 209 4.79 12.02 4.35
CA GLN A 209 4.57 10.58 4.52
C GLN A 209 3.30 10.11 3.83
N ARG A 210 3.28 8.85 3.41
CA ARG A 210 2.05 8.20 2.97
C ARG A 210 1.20 7.99 4.21
N ARG A 211 -0.03 8.49 4.21
CA ARG A 211 -0.94 8.41 5.36
C ARG A 211 -2.10 7.47 5.10
N ILE A 212 -2.61 7.43 3.88
CA ILE A 212 -3.64 6.47 3.44
C ILE A 212 -3.15 5.76 2.18
N THR A 213 -3.34 4.44 2.15
CA THR A 213 -3.17 3.60 0.97
C THR A 213 -4.55 3.21 0.44
N MET A 214 -4.80 3.47 -0.83
CA MET A 214 -5.95 2.93 -1.57
C MET A 214 -5.45 1.92 -2.60
N ILE A 215 -5.93 0.68 -2.56
CA ILE A 215 -5.59 -0.37 -3.52
C ILE A 215 -6.86 -0.82 -4.23
N TYR A 216 -6.89 -0.62 -5.54
CA TYR A 216 -7.92 -1.15 -6.42
C TYR A 216 -7.42 -2.43 -7.12
N TYR A 217 -8.22 -3.49 -7.06
CA TYR A 217 -7.93 -4.77 -7.70
C TYR A 217 -8.78 -4.97 -8.96
N SER A 218 -8.16 -5.46 -10.03
CA SER A 218 -8.84 -5.75 -11.31
C SER A 218 -8.75 -7.23 -11.71
N ASN A 219 -8.49 -8.15 -10.77
CA ASN A 219 -8.23 -9.56 -11.10
C ASN A 219 -9.53 -10.30 -11.42
N LEU A 220 -9.84 -10.38 -12.72
CA LEU A 220 -11.05 -11.00 -13.22
C LEU A 220 -11.10 -12.48 -12.86
N ASN A 221 -12.26 -12.94 -12.40
CA ASN A 221 -12.50 -14.34 -12.06
C ASN A 221 -11.46 -14.94 -11.07
N TRP A 222 -10.94 -14.13 -10.13
CA TRP A 222 -10.15 -14.66 -9.03
C TRP A 222 -11.00 -15.60 -8.17
N THR A 223 -10.43 -16.75 -7.79
CA THR A 223 -11.08 -17.74 -6.94
C THR A 223 -10.16 -18.21 -5.83
N LYS A 224 -10.74 -18.71 -4.73
CA LYS A 224 -9.96 -19.23 -3.60
C LYS A 224 -8.99 -20.32 -4.06
N GLY A 225 -7.71 -20.14 -3.74
CA GLY A 225 -6.62 -21.02 -4.19
C GLY A 225 -5.77 -20.45 -5.32
N ASP A 226 -6.20 -19.37 -5.98
CA ASP A 226 -5.39 -18.62 -6.96
C ASP A 226 -4.19 -17.90 -6.30
N GLY A 227 -4.19 -17.79 -4.96
CA GLY A 227 -3.16 -17.09 -4.18
C GLY A 227 -3.20 -15.57 -4.40
N GLY A 228 -2.14 -14.89 -3.96
CA GLY A 228 -1.99 -13.44 -4.14
C GLY A 228 -2.87 -12.59 -3.23
N GLU A 229 -3.48 -13.18 -2.19
CA GLU A 229 -4.19 -12.44 -1.16
C GLU A 229 -3.29 -11.39 -0.53
N LEU A 230 -3.87 -10.25 -0.15
CA LEU A 230 -3.20 -9.30 0.72
C LEU A 230 -3.50 -9.69 2.17
N ARG A 231 -2.49 -10.17 2.89
CA ARG A 231 -2.58 -10.40 4.32
C ARG A 231 -2.36 -9.08 5.04
N LEU A 232 -3.40 -8.61 5.73
CA LEU A 232 -3.39 -7.38 6.52
C LEU A 232 -3.35 -7.73 8.00
N TYR A 233 -2.31 -7.29 8.70
CA TYR A 233 -2.18 -7.49 10.15
C TYR A 233 -3.00 -6.41 10.86
N THR A 234 -4.00 -6.83 11.63
CA THR A 234 -5.07 -5.95 12.13
C THR A 234 -4.74 -5.25 13.45
N TYR A 235 -3.48 -5.30 13.88
CA TYR A 235 -3.03 -4.56 15.04
C TYR A 235 -2.82 -3.07 14.69
N ASN A 236 -3.90 -2.30 14.78
CA ASN A 236 -3.90 -0.87 14.45
C ASN A 236 -3.34 -0.03 15.60
N LYS A 237 -2.17 0.59 15.39
CA LYS A 237 -1.52 1.49 16.35
C LYS A 237 -2.10 2.93 16.34
N ASN A 238 -3.11 3.23 15.52
CA ASN A 238 -3.76 4.53 15.43
C ASN A 238 -4.78 4.80 16.57
N ARG A 239 -4.40 4.58 17.83
CA ARG A 239 -5.37 4.48 18.93
C ARG A 239 -4.83 5.07 20.23
N LYS A 240 -5.59 6.00 20.82
CA LYS A 240 -5.25 6.65 22.11
C LYS A 240 -5.46 5.75 23.32
N ASP A 241 -6.35 4.78 23.19
CA ASP A 241 -6.77 3.85 24.23
C ASP A 241 -5.95 2.56 24.28
N LEU A 242 -4.97 2.39 23.38
CA LEU A 242 -4.00 1.30 23.48
C LEU A 242 -3.15 1.49 24.72
N ASN A 243 -3.18 0.49 25.60
CA ASN A 243 -2.33 0.47 26.77
C ASN A 243 -0.91 0.07 26.38
N ALA A 244 0.09 0.55 27.13
CA ALA A 244 1.48 0.13 26.95
C ALA A 244 1.70 -1.39 27.12
N ASN A 245 0.72 -2.09 27.70
CA ASN A 245 0.70 -3.54 27.88
C ASN A 245 -0.04 -4.29 26.76
N ASP A 246 -0.73 -3.59 25.86
CA ASP A 246 -1.34 -4.22 24.68
C ASP A 246 -0.21 -4.67 23.77
N LYS A 247 -0.03 -5.99 23.71
CA LYS A 247 0.97 -6.61 22.85
C LYS A 247 0.48 -6.58 21.41
N GLU A 248 1.40 -6.29 20.50
CA GLU A 248 1.20 -6.49 19.07
C GLU A 248 0.82 -7.96 18.85
N GLN A 249 -0.42 -8.16 18.41
CA GLN A 249 -0.99 -9.47 18.16
C GLN A 249 -0.81 -9.80 16.68
N ASP A 250 -0.36 -11.03 16.38
CA ASP A 250 -0.22 -11.56 15.01
C ASP A 250 -1.61 -11.88 14.38
N HIS A 251 -2.65 -11.12 14.75
CA HIS A 251 -3.96 -11.21 14.14
C HIS A 251 -3.90 -10.60 12.75
N TYR A 252 -4.46 -11.31 11.79
CA TYR A 252 -4.51 -10.85 10.41
C TYR A 252 -5.83 -11.28 9.77
N ILE A 253 -6.15 -10.60 8.68
CA ILE A 253 -7.15 -11.04 7.71
C ILE A 253 -6.48 -11.19 6.35
N ASP A 254 -6.93 -12.16 5.57
CA ASP A 254 -6.51 -12.32 4.18
C ASP A 254 -7.60 -11.68 3.28
N ILE A 255 -7.20 -10.70 2.48
CA ILE A 255 -8.08 -9.95 1.59
C ILE A 255 -7.88 -10.48 0.17
N ASP A 256 -8.89 -11.16 -0.33
CA ASP A 256 -8.94 -11.62 -1.71
C ASP A 256 -8.76 -10.44 -2.67
N PRO A 257 -7.85 -10.51 -3.66
CA PRO A 257 -7.59 -9.43 -4.60
C PRO A 257 -8.59 -9.47 -5.76
N LYS A 258 -9.88 -9.76 -5.50
CA LYS A 258 -10.89 -9.93 -6.54
C LYS A 258 -11.17 -8.63 -7.30
N ALA A 259 -11.59 -8.73 -8.55
CA ALA A 259 -11.95 -7.58 -9.38
C ALA A 259 -13.00 -6.68 -8.71
N ASP A 260 -12.88 -5.37 -8.96
CA ASP A 260 -13.74 -4.29 -8.47
C ASP A 260 -13.77 -4.12 -6.93
N ARG A 261 -12.75 -4.65 -6.26
CA ARG A 261 -12.50 -4.40 -4.84
C ARG A 261 -11.57 -3.21 -4.67
N LEU A 262 -12.00 -2.26 -3.84
CA LEU A 262 -11.18 -1.17 -3.31
C LEU A 262 -10.89 -1.42 -1.83
N LEU A 263 -9.62 -1.55 -1.48
CA LEU A 263 -9.12 -1.62 -0.11
C LEU A 263 -8.53 -0.27 0.28
N ILE A 264 -8.91 0.25 1.45
CA ILE A 264 -8.35 1.49 2.00
C ILE A 264 -7.83 1.22 3.41
N PHE A 265 -6.59 1.62 3.71
CA PHE A 265 -6.00 1.47 5.04
C PHE A 265 -5.00 2.58 5.40
N LEU A 266 -4.71 2.73 6.69
CA LEU A 266 -3.75 3.71 7.20
C LEU A 266 -2.30 3.23 6.98
N SER A 267 -1.60 3.84 6.02
CA SER A 267 -0.26 3.43 5.59
C SER A 267 0.79 3.33 6.71
N PRO A 268 0.82 4.24 7.72
CA PRO A 268 1.82 4.20 8.79
C PRO A 268 1.60 3.09 9.82
N PHE A 269 0.38 2.59 9.95
CA PHE A 269 -0.01 1.74 11.07
C PHE A 269 -0.21 0.29 10.67
N MET A 270 -0.69 0.04 9.44
CA MET A 270 -1.10 -1.30 9.01
C MET A 270 0.03 -2.05 8.32
N GLU A 271 0.56 -3.08 8.98
CA GLU A 271 1.50 -4.02 8.37
C GLU A 271 0.77 -4.95 7.42
N HIS A 272 1.36 -5.26 6.26
CA HIS A 272 0.75 -6.14 5.28
C HIS A 272 1.77 -6.87 4.41
N GLU A 273 1.37 -7.98 3.82
CA GLU A 273 2.13 -8.72 2.81
C GLU A 273 1.22 -9.19 1.67
N VAL A 274 1.81 -9.36 0.49
CA VAL A 274 1.15 -10.04 -0.63
C VAL A 274 1.62 -11.48 -0.60
N LEU A 275 0.68 -12.40 -0.33
CA LEU A 275 0.95 -13.83 -0.37
C LEU A 275 1.36 -14.25 -1.80
N GLU A 276 1.96 -15.43 -1.90
CA GLU A 276 2.44 -15.94 -3.18
C GLU A 276 1.28 -16.06 -4.20
N CYS A 277 1.48 -15.48 -5.38
CA CYS A 277 0.52 -15.56 -6.48
C CYS A 277 0.69 -16.90 -7.19
N ILE A 278 -0.36 -17.71 -7.25
CA ILE A 278 -0.36 -18.94 -8.06
C ILE A 278 -0.87 -18.64 -9.46
N LYS A 279 -1.87 -17.78 -9.56
CA LYS A 279 -2.43 -17.28 -10.82
C LYS A 279 -1.78 -15.97 -11.23
N GLU A 280 -1.58 -15.81 -12.53
CA GLU A 280 -1.07 -14.59 -13.14
C GLU A 280 -1.95 -14.09 -14.29
N PRO A 281 -1.90 -12.79 -14.60
CA PRO A 281 -1.28 -11.73 -13.80
C PRO A 281 -2.15 -11.32 -12.60
N ARG A 282 -1.54 -11.07 -11.42
CA ARG A 282 -2.21 -10.35 -10.32
C ARG A 282 -1.93 -8.85 -10.44
N VAL A 283 -2.95 -8.10 -10.79
CA VAL A 283 -2.96 -6.65 -11.00
C VAL A 283 -3.48 -5.93 -9.76
N ALA A 284 -2.79 -4.86 -9.37
CA ALA A 284 -3.23 -3.91 -8.36
C ALA A 284 -2.83 -2.49 -8.75
N ILE A 285 -3.77 -1.54 -8.62
CA ILE A 285 -3.53 -0.11 -8.84
C ILE A 285 -3.61 0.56 -7.48
N THR A 286 -2.48 1.07 -7.00
CA THR A 286 -2.36 1.67 -5.67
C THR A 286 -2.22 3.19 -5.79
N THR A 287 -3.00 3.93 -5.03
CA THR A 287 -2.85 5.39 -4.85
C THR A 287 -2.62 5.68 -3.37
N TRP A 288 -1.47 6.28 -3.07
CA TRP A 288 -1.17 6.78 -1.72
C TRP A 288 -1.55 8.25 -1.60
N ILE A 289 -2.15 8.62 -0.47
CA ILE A 289 -2.45 10.00 -0.09
C ILE A 289 -1.41 10.44 0.94
N TYR A 290 -0.80 11.60 0.68
CA TYR A 290 0.20 12.26 1.52
C TYR A 290 -0.39 13.42 2.29
#